data_AF-A0A0M2XW57-F1
#
_entry.id   AF-A0A0M2XW57-F1
#
_cell.length_a   1.000
_cell.length_b   1.000
_cell.length_c   1.000
_cell.angle_alpha   90.00
_cell.angle_beta   90.00
_cell.angle_gamma   90.00
#
_symmetry.space_group_name_H-M   'P 1'
#
loop_
_entity.id
_entity.type
_entity.pdbx_description
1 polymer ?
#
loop_
_entity_poly.entity_id
_entity_poly.type
_entity_poly.pdbx_seq_one_letter_code
_entity_poly.pdbx_strand_id
1 'polypeptide(L)' 'MKLSKQPPEGYVNHVRESALLAAQNVGIETGAKILEEGLKAWPDELEAAIKWVVMERKKLK' A
#
# COMPACT_ATOMS: atom_id res chain seq x y z
N MET A 1 -0.25 8.10 22.62
CA MET A 1 -1.26 8.82 21.84
C MET A 1 -1.76 7.89 20.75
N LYS A 2 -3.01 7.38 20.83
CA LYS A 2 -3.63 6.59 19.76
C LYS A 2 -4.05 7.55 18.64
N LEU A 3 -3.18 7.81 17.68
CA LEU A 3 -3.58 8.39 16.40
C LEU A 3 -4.31 7.28 15.64
N SER A 4 -5.61 7.13 15.86
CA SER A 4 -6.41 6.18 15.08
C SER A 4 -7.74 6.81 14.69
N LYS A 5 -7.63 7.95 13.98
CA LYS A 5 -8.65 8.23 12.97
C LYS A 5 -8.26 7.36 11.80
N GLN A 6 -9.05 6.34 11.47
CA GLN A 6 -8.79 5.53 10.29
C GLN A 6 -8.60 6.44 9.06
N PRO A 7 -7.70 6.09 8.14
CA PRO A 7 -7.56 6.86 6.91
C PRO A 7 -8.87 6.78 6.12
N PRO A 8 -9.21 7.83 5.35
CA PRO A 8 -10.32 7.74 4.40
C PRO A 8 -10.09 6.57 3.45
N GLU A 9 -11.13 5.76 3.21
CA GLU A 9 -11.03 4.57 2.35
C GLU A 9 -10.51 4.91 0.94
N GLY A 10 -10.97 6.03 0.37
CA GLY A 10 -10.49 6.52 -0.92
C GLY A 10 -8.99 6.86 -0.95
N TYR A 11 -8.43 7.30 0.17
CA TYR A 11 -7.00 7.55 0.29
C TYR A 11 -6.22 6.23 0.32
N VAL A 12 -6.66 5.25 1.10
CA VAL A 12 -6.03 3.92 1.16
C VAL A 12 -6.03 3.24 -0.20
N ASN A 13 -7.17 3.29 -0.92
CA ASN A 13 -7.29 2.72 -2.26
C ASN A 13 -6.33 3.41 -3.25
N HIS A 14 -6.27 4.74 -3.23
CA HIS A 14 -5.34 5.48 -4.09
C HIS A 14 -3.87 5.09 -3.86
N VAL A 15 -3.46 4.97 -2.58
CA VAL A 15 -2.09 4.56 -2.22
C VAL A 15 -1.81 3.13 -2.67
N ARG A 16 -2.76 2.21 -2.50
CA ARG A 16 -2.65 0.80 -2.94
C ARG A 16 -2.51 0.67 -4.46
N GLU A 17 -3.35 1.36 -5.22
CA GLU A 17 -3.29 1.35 -6.69
C GLU A 17 -1.98 1.94 -7.21
N SER A 18 -1.54 3.05 -6.64
CA SER A 18 -0.27 3.68 -6.98
C SER A 18 0.91 2.76 -6.67
N ALA A 19 0.89 2.10 -5.51
CA ALA A 19 1.91 1.14 -5.13
C ALA A 19 1.92 -0.10 -6.03
N LEU A 20 0.75 -0.61 -6.42
CA LEU A 20 0.63 -1.74 -7.34
C LEU A 20 1.19 -1.37 -8.72
N LEU A 21 0.84 -0.21 -9.26
CA LEU A 21 1.36 0.28 -10.53
C LEU A 21 2.88 0.43 -10.49
N ALA A 22 3.43 1.00 -9.42
CA ALA A 22 4.88 1.11 -9.23
C ALA A 22 5.56 -0.27 -9.09
N ALA A 23 4.92 -1.20 -8.38
CA ALA A 23 5.43 -2.57 -8.21
C ALA A 23 5.47 -3.37 -9.52
N GLN A 24 4.56 -3.07 -10.45
CA GLN A 24 4.51 -3.66 -11.77
C GLN A 24 5.54 -3.05 -12.74
N ASN A 25 5.67 -1.73 -12.75
CA ASN A 25 6.49 -1.02 -13.75
C ASN A 25 7.96 -0.86 -13.34
N VAL A 26 8.24 -0.67 -12.05
CA VAL A 26 9.59 -0.36 -11.54
C VAL A 26 10.11 -1.52 -10.70
N GLY A 27 9.34 -1.94 -9.71
CA GLY A 27 9.74 -3.03 -8.82
C GLY A 27 9.01 -3.00 -7.47
N ILE A 28 8.95 -4.16 -6.82
CA ILE A 28 8.20 -4.34 -5.56
C ILE A 28 8.67 -3.40 -4.44
N GLU A 29 9.96 -3.07 -4.41
CA GLU A 29 10.54 -2.17 -3.42
C GLU A 29 9.99 -0.74 -3.57
N THR A 30 9.79 -0.27 -4.81
CA THR A 30 9.18 1.03 -5.07
C THR A 30 7.72 1.06 -4.61
N GLY A 31 6.97 0.00 -4.87
CA GLY A 31 5.60 -0.14 -4.37
C GLY A 31 5.54 -0.16 -2.85
N ALA A 32 6.42 -0.92 -2.19
CA ALA A 32 6.50 -0.98 -0.73
C ALA A 32 6.81 0.40 -0.10
N LYS A 33 7.72 1.16 -0.71
CA LYS A 33 8.08 2.51 -0.22
C LYS A 33 6.93 3.51 -0.34
N ILE A 34 6.10 3.41 -1.37
CA ILE A 34 4.88 4.22 -1.51
C ILE A 34 3.88 3.89 -0.40
N LEU A 35 3.70 2.60 -0.10
CA LEU A 35 2.82 2.18 0.99
C LEU A 35 3.34 2.68 2.34
N GLU A 36 4.64 2.52 2.63
CA GLU A 36 5.25 3.00 3.86
C GLU A 36 5.03 4.51 4.05
N GLU A 37 5.35 5.33 3.03
CA GLU A 37 5.18 6.78 3.17
C GLU A 37 3.71 7.21 3.25
N GLY A 38 2.83 6.56 2.47
CA GLY A 38 1.40 6.89 2.45
C GLY A 38 0.64 6.40 3.68
N LEU A 39 1.04 5.28 4.28
CA LEU A 39 0.31 4.63 5.37
C LEU A 39 1.11 4.51 6.67
N LYS A 40 2.27 5.17 6.83
CA LYS A 40 3.07 5.14 8.08
C LYS A 40 2.29 5.54 9.34
N ALA A 41 1.26 6.37 9.21
CA ALA A 41 0.40 6.77 10.31
C ALA A 41 -0.63 5.69 10.72
N TRP A 42 -0.80 4.65 9.88
CA TRP A 42 -1.79 3.58 10.01
C TRP A 42 -1.15 2.21 9.76
N PRO A 43 -0.44 1.65 10.78
CA PRO A 43 0.30 0.39 10.63
C PRO A 43 -0.55 -0.79 10.17
N ASP A 44 -1.80 -0.88 10.63
CA ASP A 44 -2.71 -1.96 10.27
C ASP A 44 -3.07 -1.93 8.77
N GLU A 45 -3.34 -0.72 8.24
CA GLU A 45 -3.62 -0.50 6.82
C GLU A 45 -2.39 -0.71 5.96
N LEU A 46 -1.21 -0.29 6.45
CA LEU A 46 0.07 -0.52 5.79
C LEU A 46 0.33 -2.01 5.59
N GLU A 47 0.18 -2.82 6.64
CA GLU A 47 0.40 -4.27 6.57
C GLU A 47 -0.60 -4.95 5.60
N ALA A 48 -1.87 -4.55 5.66
CA ALA A 48 -2.90 -5.04 4.75
C ALA A 48 -2.61 -4.67 3.29
N ALA A 49 -2.17 -3.43 3.05
CA ALA A 49 -1.83 -2.93 1.73
C ALA A 49 -0.62 -3.67 1.13
N ILE A 50 0.43 -3.92 1.93
CA ILE A 50 1.61 -4.68 1.49
C ILE A 50 1.20 -6.10 1.05
N LYS A 51 0.44 -6.80 1.90
CA LYS A 51 -0.07 -8.15 1.58
C LYS A 51 -0.87 -8.15 0.29
N TRP A 52 -1.75 -7.18 0.10
CA TRP A 52 -2.54 -7.06 -1.11
C TRP A 52 -1.69 -6.84 -2.36
N VAL A 53 -0.74 -5.88 -2.36
CA VAL A 53 0.14 -5.61 -3.51
C VAL A 53 0.97 -6.84 -3.88
N VAL A 54 1.49 -7.58 -2.90
CA VAL A 54 2.24 -8.82 -3.15
C VAL A 54 1.36 -9.90 -3.78
N MET A 55 0.11 -10.06 -3.31
CA MET A 55 -0.84 -11.02 -3.89
C MET A 55 -1.26 -10.65 -5.31
N GLU A 56 -1.63 -9.38 -5.55
CA GLU A 56 -2.05 -8.92 -6.88
C GLU A 56 -0.93 -9.04 -7.91
N ARG A 57 0.32 -8.71 -7.53
CA ARG A 57 1.46 -8.90 -8.42
C ARG A 57 1.66 -10.37 -8.81
N LYS A 58 1.41 -11.31 -7.90
CA LYS A 58 1.53 -12.76 -8.21
C LYS A 58 0.46 -13.23 -9.20
N LYS A 59 -0.74 -12.65 -9.18
CA LYS A 59 -1.82 -13.03 -10.12
C LYS A 59 -1.55 -12.61 -11.57
N LEU A 60 -0.65 -11.65 -11.77
CA LEU A 60 -0.30 -11.12 -13.10
C LEU A 60 0.88 -11.88 -13.76
N LYS A 61 1.45 -12.87 -13.08
CA LYS A 61 2.44 -13.81 -13.63
C LYS A 61 1.76 -15.12 -14.01
#